data_AF-A0A180GS25-F1
#
_entry.id   AF-A0A180GS25-F1
#
_cell.length_a   1.000
_cell.length_b   1.000
_cell.length_c   1.000
_cell.angle_alpha   90.00
_cell.angle_beta   90.00
_cell.angle_gamma   90.00
#
_symmetry.space_group_name_H-M   'P 1'
#
loop_
_entity.id
_entity.type
_entity.pdbx_description
1 polymer ?
#
loop_
_entity_poly.entity_id
_entity_poly.type
_entity_poly.pdbx_seq_one_letter_code
_entity_poly.pdbx_strand_id
1 'polypeptide(L)'
;MSSTFFYHSLKVFAPGRNGVLAEICESKGDPCKRDQKGFKAIYVRNLVYLYKATNNQALKKDIQGIIDSSLEAMLKTSCDANFNCAREWAKGARPERDVRSQHVSAALLVAAVGIRSTPAKAAGGRQ
;
A
#
# COMPACT_ATOMS: atom_id res chain seq x y z
N MET A 1 13.36 -8.52 14.70
CA MET A 1 13.93 -7.49 13.80
C MET A 1 12.93 -6.96 12.77
N SER A 2 12.17 -7.81 12.08
CA SER A 2 11.23 -7.37 11.02
C SER A 2 10.12 -6.43 11.50
N SER A 3 9.64 -6.56 12.75
CA SER A 3 8.69 -5.63 13.37
C SER A 3 9.28 -4.23 13.55
N THR A 4 10.51 -4.14 14.05
CA THR A 4 11.24 -2.87 14.21
C THR A 4 11.38 -2.15 12.86
N PHE A 5 11.85 -2.86 11.83
CA PHE A 5 11.94 -2.30 10.48
C PHE A 5 10.59 -1.75 9.98
N PHE A 6 9.51 -2.53 10.13
CA PHE A 6 8.17 -2.11 9.74
C PHE A 6 7.71 -0.81 10.43
N TYR A 7 7.83 -0.73 11.76
CA TYR A 7 7.39 0.47 12.48
C TYR A 7 8.25 1.71 12.15
N HIS A 8 9.54 1.52 11.88
CA HIS A 8 10.39 2.61 11.39
C HIS A 8 10.02 3.01 9.95
N SER A 9 9.76 2.05 9.07
CA SER A 9 9.39 2.36 7.68
C SER A 9 8.04 3.04 7.57
N LEU A 10 7.09 2.81 8.48
CA LEU A 10 5.84 3.57 8.53
C LEU A 10 6.04 5.06 8.79
N LYS A 11 7.06 5.47 9.56
CA LYS A 11 7.38 6.90 9.73
C LYS A 11 7.81 7.56 8.42
N VAL A 12 8.26 6.77 7.45
CA VAL A 12 8.73 7.24 6.14
C VAL A 12 7.61 7.16 5.09
N PHE A 13 6.90 6.03 5.03
CA PHE A 13 5.90 5.74 3.99
C PHE A 13 4.46 5.95 4.42
N ALA A 14 4.17 6.22 5.69
CA ALA A 14 2.87 6.64 6.19
C ALA A 14 3.05 7.76 7.24
N PRO A 15 3.71 8.89 6.88
CA PRO A 15 4.07 9.93 7.84
C PRO A 15 2.86 10.68 8.42
N GLY A 16 1.69 10.59 7.76
CA GLY A 16 0.44 11.16 8.24
C GLY A 16 -0.20 10.33 9.36
N ARG A 17 -0.98 10.98 10.23
CA ARG A 17 -1.69 10.29 11.34
C ARG A 17 -2.86 9.41 10.89
N ASN A 18 -3.21 9.42 9.60
CA ASN A 18 -4.31 8.66 9.01
C ASN A 18 -3.92 7.25 8.58
N GLY A 19 -2.64 6.85 8.70
CA GLY A 19 -2.19 5.50 8.32
C GLY A 19 -2.26 5.23 6.81
N VAL A 20 -2.28 6.28 5.98
CA VAL A 20 -2.33 6.17 4.53
C VAL A 20 -0.92 6.25 3.96
N LEU A 21 -0.61 5.35 3.02
CA LEU A 21 0.69 5.32 2.35
C LEU A 21 0.91 6.55 1.46
N ALA A 22 2.04 7.21 1.67
CA ALA A 22 2.51 8.37 0.91
C ALA A 22 3.91 8.10 0.35
N GLU A 23 4.23 8.72 -0.79
CA GLU A 23 5.62 8.79 -1.23
C GLU A 23 6.44 9.68 -0.31
N ILE A 24 7.74 9.39 -0.18
CA ILE A 24 8.68 10.16 0.65
C ILE A 24 8.66 11.64 0.26
N CYS A 25 8.60 11.91 -1.03
CA CYS A 25 8.56 13.26 -1.60
C CYS A 25 7.23 13.99 -1.36
N GLU A 26 6.10 13.28 -1.14
CA GLU A 26 4.79 13.91 -0.93
C GLU A 26 4.77 14.82 0.32
N SER A 27 5.64 14.53 1.29
CA SER A 27 5.75 15.26 2.57
C SER A 27 6.55 16.57 2.51
N LYS A 28 7.31 16.81 1.43
CA LYS A 28 8.34 17.88 1.39
C LYS A 28 7.94 19.15 0.64
N GLY A 29 6.69 19.28 0.22
CA GLY A 29 6.19 20.47 -0.51
C GLY A 29 6.64 20.55 -1.98
N ASP A 30 7.77 19.94 -2.34
CA ASP A 30 8.24 19.83 -3.72
C ASP A 30 7.50 18.76 -4.53
N PRO A 31 7.29 18.95 -5.84
CA PRO A 31 6.74 17.92 -6.70
C PRO A 31 7.70 16.73 -6.80
N CYS A 32 7.15 15.54 -6.57
CA CYS A 32 7.90 14.29 -6.70
C CYS A 32 8.55 14.14 -8.08
N LYS A 33 9.86 13.84 -8.11
CA LYS A 33 10.57 13.48 -9.35
C LYS A 33 10.05 12.17 -9.91
N ARG A 34 10.23 11.95 -11.21
CA ARG A 34 9.68 10.80 -11.96
C ARG A 34 9.80 9.46 -11.23
N ASP A 35 10.98 9.14 -10.72
CA ASP A 35 11.25 7.82 -10.13
C ASP A 35 10.74 7.72 -8.68
N GLN A 36 10.66 8.86 -7.97
CA GLN A 36 10.12 8.92 -6.62
C GLN A 36 8.61 8.65 -6.56
N LYS A 37 7.91 8.77 -7.69
CA LYS A 37 6.45 8.53 -7.79
C LYS A 37 6.07 7.04 -7.77
N GLY A 38 7.02 6.12 -7.60
CA GLY A 38 6.77 4.69 -7.63
C GLY A 38 7.35 3.90 -6.46
N PHE A 39 8.00 4.53 -5.49
CA PHE A 39 8.63 3.79 -4.40
C PHE A 39 7.62 3.14 -3.49
N LYS A 40 6.48 3.79 -3.23
CA LYS A 40 5.44 3.19 -2.39
C LYS A 40 4.79 1.95 -3.02
N ALA A 41 4.78 1.82 -4.34
CA ALA A 41 4.35 0.58 -5.02
C ALA A 41 5.24 -0.61 -4.66
N ILE A 42 6.56 -0.38 -4.59
CA ILE A 42 7.52 -1.41 -4.20
C ILE A 42 7.34 -1.74 -2.71
N TYR A 43 7.24 -0.70 -1.88
CA TYR A 43 7.05 -0.86 -0.44
C TYR A 43 5.77 -1.67 -0.11
N VAL A 44 4.62 -1.29 -0.67
CA VAL A 44 3.33 -1.95 -0.38
C VAL A 44 3.33 -3.42 -0.80
N ARG A 45 3.97 -3.77 -1.92
CA ARG A 45 4.11 -5.17 -2.35
C ARG A 45 5.02 -5.96 -1.40
N ASN A 46 6.07 -5.35 -0.86
CA ASN A 46 6.95 -5.99 0.12
C ASN A 46 6.28 -6.19 1.48
N LEU A 47 5.30 -5.37 1.85
CA LEU A 47 4.48 -5.61 3.04
C LEU A 47 3.72 -6.93 2.97
N VAL A 48 3.30 -7.36 1.78
CA VAL A 48 2.66 -8.68 1.58
C VAL A 48 3.62 -9.81 1.91
N TYR A 49 4.88 -9.73 1.47
CA TYR A 49 5.88 -10.75 1.80
C TYR A 49 6.13 -10.80 3.31
N LEU A 50 6.24 -9.64 3.96
CA LEU A 50 6.38 -9.58 5.41
C LEU A 50 5.15 -10.18 6.13
N TYR A 51 3.94 -9.85 5.68
CA TYR A 51 2.69 -10.40 6.21
C TYR A 51 2.65 -11.93 6.11
N LYS A 52 3.10 -12.49 4.98
CA LYS A 52 3.13 -13.95 4.77
C LYS A 52 4.22 -14.64 5.58
N ALA A 53 5.39 -14.01 5.72
CA ALA A 53 6.54 -14.59 6.39
C ALA A 53 6.45 -14.54 7.92
N THR A 54 5.74 -13.57 8.49
CA THR A 54 5.65 -13.40 9.94
C THR A 54 4.57 -14.29 10.57
N ASN A 55 4.82 -14.77 11.79
CA ASN A 55 3.81 -15.43 12.64
C ASN A 55 3.21 -14.48 13.69
N ASN A 56 3.72 -13.24 13.78
CA ASN A 56 3.22 -12.25 14.73
C ASN A 56 1.87 -11.69 14.25
N GLN A 57 0.80 -12.04 14.95
CA GLN A 57 -0.57 -11.63 14.62
C GLN A 57 -0.81 -10.12 14.76
N ALA A 58 -0.15 -9.47 15.73
CA ALA A 58 -0.23 -8.01 15.88
C ALA A 58 0.38 -7.32 14.66
N LEU A 59 1.56 -7.78 14.21
CA LEU A 59 2.20 -7.24 13.00
C LEU A 59 1.34 -7.49 11.74
N LYS A 60 0.71 -8.66 11.62
CA LYS A 60 -0.22 -8.94 10.52
C LYS A 60 -1.39 -7.95 10.51
N LYS A 61 -2.00 -7.72 11.68
CA LYS A 61 -3.11 -6.78 11.85
C LYS A 61 -2.68 -5.35 11.50
N ASP A 62 -1.49 -4.93 11.92
CA ASP A 62 -0.98 -3.59 11.62
C ASP A 62 -0.71 -3.41 10.11
N ILE A 63 -0.11 -4.41 9.45
CA ILE A 63 0.10 -4.38 8.00
C ILE A 63 -1.24 -4.31 7.26
N GLN A 64 -2.21 -5.14 7.66
CA GLN A 64 -3.54 -5.14 7.07
C GLN A 64 -4.21 -3.77 7.26
N GLY A 65 -4.12 -3.18 8.46
CA GLY A 65 -4.68 -1.86 8.74
C GLY A 65 -4.12 -0.76 7.83
N ILE A 66 -2.81 -0.75 7.57
CA ILE A 66 -2.19 0.22 6.66
C ILE A 66 -2.69 0.05 5.22
N ILE A 67 -2.86 -1.20 4.76
CA ILE A 67 -3.37 -1.48 3.42
C ILE A 67 -4.84 -1.09 3.30
N ASP A 68 -5.67 -1.43 4.29
CA ASP A 68 -7.09 -1.11 4.31
C ASP A 68 -7.32 0.41 4.35
N SER A 69 -6.63 1.14 5.23
CA SER A 69 -6.72 2.62 5.29
C SER A 69 -6.26 3.27 3.99
N SER A 70 -5.19 2.77 3.37
CA SER A 70 -4.71 3.29 2.10
C SER A 70 -5.68 3.01 0.95
N LEU A 71 -6.30 1.83 0.95
CA LEU A 71 -7.28 1.43 -0.05
C LEU A 71 -8.55 2.28 0.05
N GLU A 72 -9.04 2.51 1.27
CA GLU A 72 -10.18 3.38 1.52
C GLU A 72 -9.90 4.81 1.02
N ALA A 73 -8.75 5.39 1.40
CA ALA A 73 -8.37 6.73 0.96
C ALA A 73 -8.27 6.83 -0.57
N MET A 74 -7.61 5.86 -1.20
CA MET A 74 -7.45 5.80 -2.65
C MET A 74 -8.82 5.76 -3.36
N LEU A 75 -9.68 4.80 -2.99
CA LEU A 75 -10.96 4.60 -3.66
C LEU A 75 -11.96 5.74 -3.41
N LYS A 76 -11.96 6.31 -2.20
CA LYS A 76 -12.93 7.35 -1.81
C LYS A 76 -12.62 8.71 -2.41
N THR A 77 -11.33 9.04 -2.56
CA THR A 77 -10.91 10.42 -2.85
C THR A 77 -10.04 10.57 -4.08
N SER A 78 -9.34 9.50 -4.49
CA SER A 78 -8.31 9.59 -5.51
C SER A 78 -8.59 8.82 -6.79
N CYS A 79 -9.68 8.05 -6.88
CA CYS A 79 -10.07 7.35 -8.11
C CYS A 79 -11.35 7.93 -8.72
N ASP A 80 -11.43 7.93 -10.04
CA ASP A 80 -12.69 8.16 -10.77
C ASP A 80 -13.48 6.85 -10.95
N ALA A 81 -14.67 6.94 -11.55
CA ALA A 81 -15.54 5.78 -11.81
C ALA A 81 -14.92 4.73 -12.76
N ASN A 82 -13.86 5.07 -13.49
CA ASN A 82 -13.14 4.18 -14.38
C ASN A 82 -11.83 3.65 -13.75
N PHE A 83 -11.66 3.83 -12.44
CA PHE A 83 -10.44 3.45 -11.70
C PHE A 83 -9.17 4.14 -12.21
N ASN A 84 -9.28 5.33 -12.81
CA ASN A 84 -8.12 6.20 -12.97
C ASN A 84 -7.81 6.81 -11.61
N CYS A 85 -6.74 6.36 -10.98
CA CYS A 85 -6.39 6.78 -9.63
C CYS A 85 -5.20 7.73 -9.63
N ALA A 86 -5.26 8.77 -8.79
CA ALA A 86 -4.13 9.61 -8.45
C ALA A 86 -3.12 8.82 -7.61
N ARG A 87 -1.87 9.28 -7.53
CA ARG A 87 -0.90 8.70 -6.60
C ARG A 87 -1.03 9.25 -5.18
N GLU A 88 -1.36 10.52 -4.96
CA GLU A 88 -1.23 11.16 -3.62
C GLU A 88 -2.47 10.93 -2.73
N TRP A 89 -2.77 9.66 -2.40
CA TRP A 89 -3.94 9.24 -1.62
C TRP A 89 -4.02 9.88 -0.23
N ALA A 90 -2.87 10.06 0.43
CA ALA A 90 -2.80 10.66 1.76
C ALA A 90 -3.26 12.12 1.77
N LYS A 91 -3.21 12.81 0.61
CA LYS A 91 -3.68 14.18 0.43
C LYS A 91 -5.08 14.26 -0.20
N GLY A 92 -5.68 13.12 -0.54
CA GLY A 92 -6.93 13.08 -1.31
C GLY A 92 -6.81 13.79 -2.66
N ALA A 93 -5.67 13.60 -3.35
CA ALA A 93 -5.47 14.19 -4.66
C ALA A 93 -6.52 13.68 -5.66
N ARG A 94 -6.93 14.57 -6.58
CA ARG A 94 -7.93 14.25 -7.61
C ARG A 94 -7.40 13.21 -8.60
N PRO A 95 -8.28 12.38 -9.18
CA PRO A 95 -7.93 11.38 -10.20
C PRO A 95 -6.97 11.87 -11.29
N GLU A 96 -5.95 11.07 -11.61
CA GLU A 96 -4.96 11.33 -12.66
C GLU A 96 -4.96 10.18 -13.68
N ARG A 97 -4.55 10.44 -14.93
CA ARG A 97 -4.51 9.45 -16.03
C ARG A 97 -3.10 9.14 -16.52
N ASP A 98 -2.13 9.11 -15.61
CA ASP A 98 -0.76 8.75 -15.96
C ASP A 98 -0.38 7.35 -15.46
N VAL A 99 0.57 6.72 -16.15
CA VAL A 99 1.03 5.35 -15.90
C VAL A 99 1.58 5.17 -14.48
N ARG A 100 2.22 6.19 -13.89
CA ARG A 100 2.83 6.06 -12.56
C ARG A 100 1.76 6.05 -11.48
N SER A 101 0.75 6.91 -11.60
CA SER A 101 -0.39 6.91 -10.68
C SER A 101 -1.22 5.62 -10.78
N GLN A 102 -1.38 5.06 -11.98
CA GLN A 102 -2.01 3.74 -12.14
C GLN A 102 -1.15 2.61 -11.56
N HIS A 103 0.16 2.64 -11.79
CA HIS A 103 1.07 1.62 -11.28
C HIS A 103 1.05 1.51 -9.74
N VAL A 104 1.10 2.64 -9.01
CA VAL A 104 1.04 2.60 -7.54
C VAL A 104 -0.31 2.10 -7.04
N SER A 105 -1.40 2.46 -7.72
CA SER A 105 -2.76 2.07 -7.35
C SER A 105 -3.02 0.58 -7.61
N ALA A 106 -2.56 0.07 -8.76
CA ALA A 106 -2.58 -1.36 -9.06
C ALA A 106 -1.74 -2.16 -8.05
N ALA A 107 -0.57 -1.67 -7.65
CA ALA A 107 0.26 -2.33 -6.66
C ALA A 107 -0.44 -2.45 -5.29
N LEU A 108 -1.18 -1.43 -4.86
CA LEU A 108 -1.99 -1.48 -3.64
C LEU A 108 -3.12 -2.50 -3.75
N LEU A 109 -3.85 -2.53 -4.88
CA LEU A 109 -4.91 -3.52 -5.10
C LEU A 109 -4.37 -4.96 -5.07
N VAL A 110 -3.24 -5.21 -5.73
CA VAL A 110 -2.56 -6.52 -5.69
C VAL A 110 -2.13 -6.86 -4.27
N ALA A 111 -1.65 -5.88 -3.49
CA ALA A 111 -1.28 -6.10 -2.10
C ALA A 111 -2.48 -6.45 -1.21
N ALA A 112 -3.61 -5.77 -1.40
CA ALA A 112 -4.86 -6.07 -0.71
C ALA A 112 -5.34 -7.51 -0.99
N VAL A 113 -5.29 -7.95 -2.26
CA VAL A 113 -5.57 -9.35 -2.62
C VAL A 113 -4.57 -10.29 -1.92
N GLY A 114 -3.28 -9.99 -1.96
CA GLY A 114 -2.23 -10.83 -1.39
C GLY A 114 -2.34 -11.08 0.12
N ILE A 115 -2.99 -10.16 0.86
CA ILE A 115 -3.25 -10.27 2.30
C ILE A 115 -4.60 -10.94 2.60
N ARG A 116 -5.63 -10.64 1.81
CA ARG A 116 -7.00 -11.15 2.01
C ARG A 116 -7.19 -12.57 1.48
N SER A 117 -6.45 -12.96 0.44
CA SER A 117 -6.39 -14.34 0.00
C SER A 117 -5.76 -15.18 1.12
N THR A 118 -6.59 -15.92 1.84
CA THR A 118 -6.13 -17.08 2.61
C THR A 118 -5.36 -17.97 1.63
N PRO A 119 -4.25 -18.62 2.05
CA PRO A 119 -3.72 -19.72 1.28
C PRO A 119 -4.91 -20.66 1.06
N ALA A 120 -5.26 -20.96 -0.19
CA ALA A 120 -6.23 -21.99 -0.47
C ALA A 120 -5.83 -23.17 0.43
N LYS A 121 -6.77 -23.67 1.27
CA LYS A 121 -6.61 -24.95 1.96
C LYS A 121 -5.91 -25.85 0.96
N ALA A 122 -4.71 -26.32 1.32
CA ALA A 122 -3.91 -27.22 0.49
C ALA A 122 -4.88 -28.15 -0.22
N ALA A 123 -4.95 -28.01 -1.56
CA ALA A 123 -5.85 -28.80 -2.38
C ALA A 123 -5.71 -30.26 -1.90
N GLY A 124 -6.84 -30.81 -1.49
CA GLY A 124 -6.94 -32.01 -0.67
C GLY A 124 -5.99 -33.11 -1.12
N GLY A 125 -5.43 -33.79 -0.13
CA GLY A 125 -4.57 -34.94 -0.34
C GLY A 125 -5.13 -35.88 -1.38
N ARG A 126 -4.27 -36.26 -2.33
CA ARG A 126 -4.39 -37.55 -2.98
C ARG A 126 -3.93 -38.59 -1.97
N GLN A 127 -4.88 -39.23 -1.31
CA GLN A 127 -4.78 -40.66 -1.01
C GLN A 127 -5.46 -41.40 -2.14
#